data_AF-A0A353FKT1-F1
#
_entry.id   AF-A0A353FKT1-F1
#
_cell.length_a   1.000
_cell.length_b   1.000
_cell.length_c   1.000
_cell.angle_alpha   90.00
_cell.angle_beta   90.00
_cell.angle_gamma   90.00
#
_symmetry.space_group_name_H-M   'P 1'
#
loop_
_entity.id
_entity.type
_entity.pdbx_description
1 polymer ?
#
loop_
_entity_poly.entity_id
_entity_poly.type
_entity_poly.pdbx_seq_one_letter_code
_entity_poly.pdbx_strand_id
1 'polypeptide(L)'
;MDFNHSSRFATQLAREAAGDLYPGPILMPRGLLRTIDPILAVSCGPAKSNNEEFAAAFEAMLRGRPNGPLLLALWGSAAAGEISHSDLRALLQYPAGPLPNCPSTKGALLSWMHPRVSAIARCFLSLAQRTEDDVLAPAERLGVGFALTRMLTDIPEHIAAGKFPFPVDELERAGASVEEFLNGLPTPPVQEFIRGQAMWAMDLINQGLPTTNRVGARLARGLRAAALRSRRLLIKTLDPARDPFLNPARLGPSERWGCAIRAWFPISAG
;
A
#
# COMPACT_ATOMS: atom_id res chain seq x y z
N MET A 1 -14.77 18.94 19.30
CA MET A 1 -13.81 17.89 18.91
C MET A 1 -12.62 18.58 18.25
N ASP A 2 -11.38 18.33 18.69
CA ASP A 2 -10.18 19.02 18.19
C ASP A 2 -9.66 18.38 16.90
N PHE A 3 -9.59 19.16 15.81
CA PHE A 3 -9.05 18.73 14.51
C PHE A 3 -7.57 18.34 14.59
N ASN A 4 -6.78 18.97 15.48
CA ASN A 4 -5.37 18.63 15.64
C ASN A 4 -5.18 17.25 16.26
N HIS A 5 -5.96 16.93 17.29
CA HIS A 5 -5.99 15.59 17.89
C HIS A 5 -6.40 14.52 16.85
N SER A 6 -7.47 14.81 16.10
CA SER A 6 -8.00 13.94 15.04
C SER A 6 -6.97 13.62 13.96
N SER A 7 -6.25 14.65 13.50
CA SER A 7 -5.18 14.51 12.51
C SER A 7 -4.03 13.65 13.03
N ARG A 8 -3.61 13.84 14.29
CA ARG A 8 -2.51 13.05 14.89
C ARG A 8 -2.87 11.58 15.01
N PHE A 9 -4.11 11.29 15.39
CA PHE A 9 -4.63 9.93 15.47
C PHE A 9 -4.59 9.23 14.10
N ALA A 10 -5.08 9.90 13.04
CA ALA A 10 -5.01 9.38 11.67
C ALA A 10 -3.56 9.16 11.20
N THR A 11 -2.65 10.12 11.46
CA THR A 11 -1.23 9.98 11.10
C THR A 11 -0.58 8.78 11.77
N GLN A 12 -0.89 8.50 13.04
CA GLN A 12 -0.34 7.34 13.73
C GLN A 12 -0.77 6.03 13.04
N LEU A 13 -2.07 5.88 12.77
CA LEU A 13 -2.61 4.70 12.09
C LEU A 13 -2.05 4.54 10.67
N ALA A 14 -1.94 5.64 9.92
CA ALA A 14 -1.36 5.62 8.57
C ALA A 14 0.12 5.19 8.56
N ARG A 15 0.90 5.63 9.57
CA ARG A 15 2.30 5.23 9.74
C ARG A 15 2.44 3.75 10.04
N GLU A 16 1.60 3.23 10.94
CA GLU A 16 1.57 1.81 11.28
C GLU A 16 1.20 0.97 10.05
N ALA A 17 0.18 1.40 9.30
CA ALA A 17 -0.28 0.71 8.10
C ALA A 17 0.74 0.72 6.95
N ALA A 18 1.38 1.87 6.66
CA ALA A 18 2.30 2.00 5.53
C ALA A 18 3.73 1.52 5.86
N GLY A 19 4.09 1.46 7.15
CA GLY A 19 5.41 1.03 7.62
C GLY A 19 6.56 1.75 6.91
N ASP A 20 7.49 1.00 6.33
CA ASP A 20 8.65 1.53 5.61
C ASP A 20 8.30 2.39 4.39
N LEU A 21 7.10 2.23 3.83
CA LEU A 21 6.64 3.00 2.67
C LEU A 21 6.10 4.38 3.07
N TYR A 22 5.92 4.65 4.36
CA TYR A 22 5.38 5.91 4.84
C TYR A 22 6.31 7.10 4.54
N PRO A 23 5.94 8.06 3.70
CA PRO A 23 6.83 9.09 3.17
C PRO A 23 7.27 10.11 4.23
N GLY A 24 6.40 10.46 5.18
CA GLY A 24 6.72 11.35 6.30
C GLY A 24 6.88 12.83 5.95
N PRO A 25 7.04 13.69 6.99
CA PRO A 25 6.91 15.14 6.87
C PRO A 25 8.04 15.83 6.12
N ILE A 26 9.16 15.13 5.92
CA ILE A 26 10.32 15.63 5.16
C ILE A 26 9.98 15.74 3.67
N LEU A 27 9.21 14.78 3.15
CA LEU A 27 8.89 14.67 1.73
C LEU A 27 7.54 15.31 1.40
N MET A 28 6.57 15.17 2.30
CA MET A 28 5.25 15.77 2.18
C MET A 28 5.00 16.74 3.33
N PRO A 29 4.60 17.99 3.06
CA PRO A 29 4.30 18.92 4.13
C PRO A 29 3.14 18.39 5.00
N ARG A 30 3.13 18.76 6.28
CA ARG A 30 2.11 18.29 7.24
C ARG A 30 0.68 18.53 6.77
N GLY A 31 0.41 19.63 6.06
CA GLY A 31 -0.91 19.89 5.50
C GLY A 31 -1.37 18.83 4.51
N LEU A 32 -0.47 18.31 3.67
CA LEU A 32 -0.77 17.23 2.72
C LEU A 32 -0.87 15.87 3.41
N LEU A 33 -0.03 15.59 4.41
CA LEU A 33 -0.16 14.37 5.20
C LEU A 33 -1.50 14.31 5.93
N ARG A 34 -1.97 15.44 6.47
CA ARG A 34 -3.28 15.53 7.13
C ARG A 34 -4.46 15.19 6.22
N THR A 35 -4.32 15.36 4.90
CA THR A 35 -5.38 14.96 3.94
C THR A 35 -5.23 13.51 3.48
N ILE A 36 -4.01 12.99 3.40
CA ILE A 36 -3.74 11.61 2.95
C ILE A 36 -3.92 10.57 4.05
N ASP A 37 -3.39 10.85 5.24
CA ASP A 37 -3.33 9.89 6.35
C ASP A 37 -4.71 9.32 6.74
N PRO A 38 -5.81 10.10 6.77
CA PRO A 38 -7.13 9.55 7.09
C PRO A 38 -7.61 8.49 6.08
N ILE A 39 -7.30 8.65 4.79
CA ILE A 39 -7.66 7.67 3.75
C ILE A 39 -6.95 6.35 4.01
N LEU A 40 -5.63 6.39 4.26
CA LEU A 40 -4.83 5.20 4.58
C LEU A 40 -5.30 4.56 5.90
N ALA A 41 -5.51 5.38 6.92
CA ALA A 41 -5.92 4.92 8.25
C ALA A 41 -7.30 4.24 8.23
N VAL A 42 -8.27 4.76 7.48
CA VAL A 42 -9.57 4.10 7.32
C VAL A 42 -9.44 2.79 6.56
N SER A 43 -8.77 2.82 5.40
CA SER A 43 -8.64 1.66 4.50
C SER A 43 -7.92 0.47 5.15
N CYS A 44 -6.89 0.75 5.94
CA CYS A 44 -6.06 -0.26 6.62
C CYS A 44 -6.43 -0.47 8.10
N GLY A 45 -7.38 0.29 8.63
CA GLY A 45 -7.82 0.27 10.02
C GLY A 45 -9.25 -0.26 10.13
N PRO A 46 -10.23 0.54 10.61
CA PRO A 46 -11.57 0.06 10.95
C PRO A 46 -12.39 -0.46 9.76
N ALA A 47 -12.08 -0.07 8.52
CA ALA A 47 -12.76 -0.66 7.36
C ALA A 47 -12.49 -2.17 7.28
N LYS A 48 -11.32 -2.65 7.72
CA LYS A 48 -10.94 -4.08 7.68
C LYS A 48 -11.79 -5.00 8.57
N SER A 49 -12.42 -4.45 9.60
CA SER A 49 -13.16 -5.24 10.59
C SER A 49 -14.64 -5.44 10.25
N ASN A 50 -15.12 -4.91 9.11
CA ASN A 50 -16.52 -4.98 8.67
C ASN A 50 -17.52 -4.63 9.80
N ASN A 51 -17.22 -3.56 10.55
CA ASN A 51 -18.01 -3.16 11.72
C ASN A 51 -19.20 -2.29 11.26
N GLU A 52 -20.42 -2.78 11.49
CA GLU A 52 -21.67 -2.09 11.12
C GLU A 52 -21.82 -0.72 11.79
N GLU A 53 -21.39 -0.56 13.04
CA GLU A 53 -21.41 0.72 13.76
C GLU A 53 -20.50 1.74 13.06
N PHE A 54 -19.30 1.30 12.66
CA PHE A 54 -18.39 2.15 11.91
C PHE A 54 -18.94 2.50 10.53
N ALA A 55 -19.56 1.55 9.83
CA ALA A 55 -20.20 1.81 8.54
C ALA A 55 -21.36 2.82 8.66
N ALA A 56 -22.19 2.72 9.69
CA ALA A 56 -23.26 3.68 9.98
C ALA A 56 -22.70 5.08 10.31
N ALA A 57 -21.64 5.14 11.13
CA ALA A 57 -20.95 6.38 11.44
C ALA A 57 -20.30 7.02 10.20
N PHE A 58 -19.77 6.21 9.29
CA PHE A 58 -19.22 6.65 8.00
C PHE A 58 -20.31 7.25 7.10
N GLU A 59 -21.47 6.61 6.97
CA GLU A 59 -22.61 7.19 6.23
C GLU A 59 -23.18 8.46 6.90
N ALA A 60 -23.08 8.58 8.24
CA ALA A 60 -23.37 9.84 8.93
C ALA A 60 -22.33 10.93 8.59
N MET A 61 -21.05 10.57 8.52
CA MET A 61 -19.96 11.47 8.10
C MET A 61 -20.19 12.01 6.68
N LEU A 62 -20.59 11.16 5.72
CA LEU A 62 -20.93 11.60 4.35
C LEU A 62 -22.09 12.61 4.31
N ARG A 63 -22.96 12.62 5.33
CA ARG A 63 -24.05 13.59 5.50
C ARG A 63 -23.65 14.81 6.33
N GLY A 64 -22.35 15.03 6.54
CA GLY A 64 -21.81 16.16 7.30
C GLY A 64 -21.87 15.99 8.82
N ARG A 65 -22.04 14.76 9.32
CA ARG A 65 -22.09 14.45 10.77
C ARG A 65 -20.97 13.47 11.16
N PRO A 66 -19.69 13.85 11.03
CA PRO A 66 -18.57 12.99 11.43
C PRO A 66 -18.64 12.68 12.92
N ASN A 67 -18.54 11.39 13.27
CA ASN A 67 -18.45 10.94 14.65
C ASN A 67 -17.09 10.29 14.92
N GLY A 68 -16.37 10.83 15.90
CA GLY A 68 -15.04 10.37 16.27
C GLY A 68 -13.88 11.00 15.48
N PRO A 69 -12.65 10.90 16.00
CA PRO A 69 -11.49 11.62 15.47
C PRO A 69 -11.12 11.18 14.05
N LEU A 70 -11.19 9.88 13.74
CA LEU A 70 -10.80 9.39 12.41
C LEU A 70 -11.76 9.84 11.31
N LEU A 71 -13.07 9.75 11.54
CA LEU A 71 -14.08 10.19 10.56
C LEU A 71 -14.10 11.72 10.44
N LEU A 72 -13.82 12.47 11.50
CA LEU A 72 -13.63 13.92 11.41
C LEU A 72 -12.44 14.29 10.51
N ALA A 73 -11.32 13.57 10.65
CA ALA A 73 -10.15 13.78 9.80
C ALA A 73 -10.44 13.37 8.34
N LEU A 74 -11.10 12.23 8.11
CA LEU A 74 -11.48 11.79 6.76
C LEU A 74 -12.46 12.76 6.10
N TRP A 75 -13.43 13.30 6.86
CA TRP A 75 -14.35 14.32 6.35
C TRP A 75 -13.60 15.57 5.88
N GLY A 76 -12.58 16.00 6.63
CA GLY A 76 -11.68 17.07 6.21
C GLY A 76 -10.92 16.76 4.92
N SER A 77 -10.43 15.53 4.76
CA SER A 77 -9.81 15.07 3.51
C SER A 77 -10.78 15.07 2.33
N ALA A 78 -11.99 14.56 2.54
CA ALA A 78 -13.05 14.49 1.53
C ALA A 78 -13.42 15.89 1.03
N ALA A 79 -13.59 16.84 1.95
CA ALA A 79 -13.88 18.23 1.61
C ALA A 79 -12.71 18.91 0.87
N ALA A 80 -11.45 18.69 1.32
CA ALA A 80 -10.28 19.32 0.71
C ALA A 80 -9.95 18.79 -0.69
N GLY A 81 -10.25 17.51 -0.96
CA GLY A 81 -10.01 16.86 -2.25
C GLY A 81 -11.22 16.76 -3.15
N GLU A 82 -12.37 17.29 -2.73
CA GLU A 82 -13.67 17.10 -3.41
C GLU A 82 -13.92 15.62 -3.76
N ILE A 83 -13.56 14.73 -2.82
CA ILE A 83 -13.61 13.28 -3.05
C ILE A 83 -15.07 12.84 -3.13
N SER A 84 -15.43 12.14 -4.21
CA SER A 84 -16.80 11.70 -4.41
C SER A 84 -17.26 10.74 -3.30
N HIS A 85 -18.53 10.80 -2.93
CA HIS A 85 -19.10 9.85 -1.96
C HIS A 85 -18.97 8.39 -2.46
N SER A 86 -19.01 8.16 -3.77
CA SER A 86 -18.78 6.85 -4.37
C SER A 86 -17.36 6.33 -4.10
N ASP A 87 -16.34 7.16 -4.26
CA ASP A 87 -14.94 6.75 -4.01
C ASP A 87 -14.70 6.50 -2.52
N LEU A 88 -15.29 7.32 -1.65
CA LEU A 88 -15.23 7.11 -0.21
C LEU A 88 -15.91 5.80 0.20
N ARG A 89 -17.10 5.50 -0.35
CA ARG A 89 -17.78 4.21 -0.10
C ARG A 89 -16.99 3.02 -0.59
N ALA A 90 -16.23 3.16 -1.68
CA ALA A 90 -15.36 2.10 -2.17
C ALA A 90 -14.30 1.68 -1.13
N LEU A 91 -13.86 2.60 -0.26
CA LEU A 91 -12.93 2.26 0.85
C LEU A 91 -13.58 1.30 1.87
N LEU A 92 -14.89 1.40 2.09
CA LEU A 92 -15.64 0.46 2.95
C LEU A 92 -16.02 -0.83 2.23
N GLN A 93 -16.35 -0.74 0.94
CA GLN A 93 -16.72 -1.90 0.13
C GLN A 93 -15.52 -2.83 -0.08
N TYR A 94 -14.33 -2.25 -0.25
CA TYR A 94 -13.08 -2.97 -0.49
C TYR A 94 -12.05 -2.64 0.58
N PRO A 95 -12.26 -3.09 1.84
CA PRO A 95 -11.32 -2.83 2.90
C PRO A 95 -10.07 -3.70 2.76
N ALA A 96 -8.94 -3.26 3.33
CA ALA A 96 -7.66 -3.97 3.18
C ALA A 96 -7.73 -5.45 3.62
N GLY A 97 -8.61 -5.83 4.57
CA GLY A 97 -8.99 -7.22 4.88
C GLY A 97 -7.84 -8.21 5.15
N PRO A 98 -8.16 -9.48 5.47
CA PRO A 98 -7.15 -10.54 5.43
C PRO A 98 -6.81 -10.85 3.96
N LEU A 99 -5.51 -10.98 3.66
CA LEU A 99 -5.04 -11.47 2.36
C LEU A 99 -5.69 -12.84 2.03
N PRO A 100 -5.96 -13.14 0.75
CA PRO A 100 -6.45 -14.44 0.34
C PRO A 100 -5.43 -15.52 0.74
N ASN A 101 -5.91 -16.73 1.07
CA ASN A 101 -5.04 -17.87 1.33
C ASN A 101 -5.06 -18.79 0.11
N CYS A 102 -3.88 -19.09 -0.43
CA CYS A 102 -3.67 -19.93 -1.62
C CYS A 102 -4.49 -19.46 -2.85
N PRO A 103 -4.37 -18.20 -3.30
CA PRO A 103 -4.99 -17.80 -4.56
C PRO A 103 -4.46 -18.68 -5.71
N SER A 104 -5.35 -19.19 -6.56
CA SER A 104 -4.98 -20.15 -7.60
C SER A 104 -4.06 -19.55 -8.66
N THR A 105 -4.21 -18.26 -8.98
CA THR A 105 -3.46 -17.57 -10.03
C THR A 105 -3.12 -16.14 -9.66
N LYS A 106 -2.19 -15.53 -10.40
CA LYS A 106 -1.96 -14.06 -10.37
C LYS A 106 -3.25 -13.29 -10.61
N GLY A 107 -4.11 -13.74 -11.52
CA GLY A 107 -5.40 -13.11 -11.81
C GLY A 107 -6.36 -13.15 -10.62
N ALA A 108 -6.39 -14.27 -9.87
CA ALA A 108 -7.18 -14.40 -8.66
C ALA A 108 -6.69 -13.44 -7.55
N LEU A 109 -5.38 -13.36 -7.34
CA LEU A 109 -4.79 -12.41 -6.39
C LEU A 109 -5.08 -10.95 -6.81
N LEU A 110 -4.89 -10.62 -8.09
CA LEU A 110 -5.18 -9.29 -8.63
C LEU A 110 -6.66 -8.90 -8.50
N SER A 111 -7.59 -9.85 -8.73
CA SER A 111 -9.03 -9.61 -8.57
C SER A 111 -9.39 -9.23 -7.13
N TRP A 112 -8.63 -9.74 -6.15
CA TRP A 112 -8.77 -9.32 -4.76
C TRP A 112 -8.07 -7.98 -4.49
N MET A 113 -6.86 -7.75 -5.00
CA MET A 113 -6.07 -6.54 -4.70
C MET A 113 -6.58 -5.28 -5.40
N HIS A 114 -6.97 -5.39 -6.67
CA HIS A 114 -7.21 -4.25 -7.56
C HIS A 114 -8.33 -3.32 -7.05
N PRO A 115 -9.52 -3.80 -6.64
CA PRO A 115 -10.57 -2.90 -6.12
C PRO A 115 -10.15 -2.10 -4.89
N ARG A 116 -9.36 -2.71 -4.00
CA ARG A 116 -8.85 -2.09 -2.76
C ARG A 116 -7.86 -0.99 -3.06
N VAL A 117 -6.93 -1.27 -3.97
CA VAL A 117 -5.94 -0.30 -4.42
C VAL A 117 -6.60 0.83 -5.23
N SER A 118 -7.56 0.51 -6.09
CA SER A 118 -8.30 1.48 -6.91
C SER A 118 -9.03 2.49 -6.03
N ALA A 119 -9.71 2.04 -4.97
CA ALA A 119 -10.41 2.93 -4.04
C ALA A 119 -9.46 3.95 -3.38
N ILE A 120 -8.28 3.52 -2.94
CA ILE A 120 -7.26 4.42 -2.36
C ILE A 120 -6.68 5.36 -3.43
N ALA A 121 -6.36 4.82 -4.62
CA ALA A 121 -5.78 5.57 -5.72
C ALA A 121 -6.70 6.71 -6.18
N ARG A 122 -8.01 6.43 -6.35
CA ARG A 122 -9.01 7.45 -6.70
C ARG A 122 -9.04 8.59 -5.69
N CYS A 123 -9.08 8.27 -4.39
CA CYS A 123 -9.03 9.29 -3.33
C CYS A 123 -7.75 10.15 -3.39
N PHE A 124 -6.59 9.54 -3.65
CA PHE A 124 -5.32 10.27 -3.78
C PHE A 124 -5.28 11.15 -5.03
N LEU A 125 -5.86 10.70 -6.14
CA LEU A 125 -5.94 11.47 -7.38
C LEU A 125 -6.92 12.63 -7.26
N SER A 126 -8.05 12.46 -6.56
CA SER A 126 -8.95 13.58 -6.20
C SER A 126 -8.22 14.64 -5.38
N LEU A 127 -7.42 14.25 -4.37
CA LEU A 127 -6.57 15.19 -3.62
C LEU A 127 -5.52 15.91 -4.51
N ALA A 128 -5.12 15.29 -5.61
CA ALA A 128 -4.23 15.87 -6.60
C ALA A 128 -4.96 16.68 -7.69
N GLN A 129 -6.29 16.77 -7.62
CA GLN A 129 -7.16 17.34 -8.67
C GLN A 129 -6.88 16.70 -10.03
N ARG A 130 -6.82 15.37 -10.04
CA ARG A 130 -6.69 14.53 -11.23
C ARG A 130 -7.85 13.56 -11.27
N THR A 131 -8.68 13.68 -12.29
CA THR A 131 -9.86 12.82 -12.51
C THR A 131 -9.81 12.13 -13.87
N GLU A 132 -8.68 12.28 -14.58
CA GLU A 132 -8.47 11.69 -15.90
C GLU A 132 -8.17 10.20 -15.76
N ASP A 133 -8.84 9.38 -16.58
CA ASP A 133 -8.70 7.91 -16.56
C ASP A 133 -7.27 7.45 -16.92
N ASP A 134 -6.51 8.26 -17.67
CA ASP A 134 -5.13 7.95 -18.08
C ASP A 134 -4.13 7.96 -16.91
N VAL A 135 -4.45 8.62 -15.79
CA VAL A 135 -3.62 8.66 -14.57
C VAL A 135 -3.97 7.54 -13.60
N LEU A 136 -5.22 7.04 -13.63
CA LEU A 136 -5.70 6.04 -12.69
C LEU A 136 -4.99 4.69 -12.86
N ALA A 137 -4.92 4.17 -14.09
CA ALA A 137 -4.35 2.83 -14.31
C ALA A 137 -2.86 2.75 -13.91
N PRO A 138 -1.99 3.75 -14.17
CA PRO A 138 -0.65 3.80 -13.58
C PRO A 138 -0.66 3.89 -12.05
N ALA A 139 -1.57 4.67 -11.45
CA ALA A 139 -1.67 4.80 -9.99
C ALA A 139 -2.05 3.46 -9.32
N GLU A 140 -2.96 2.71 -9.94
CA GLU A 140 -3.36 1.38 -9.49
C GLU A 140 -2.20 0.39 -9.54
N ARG A 141 -1.45 0.35 -10.65
CA ARG A 141 -0.25 -0.50 -10.77
C ARG A 141 0.77 -0.17 -9.68
N LEU A 142 0.99 1.13 -9.41
CA LEU A 142 1.89 1.57 -8.35
C LEU A 142 1.44 1.03 -6.97
N GLY A 143 0.15 1.16 -6.65
CA GLY A 143 -0.41 0.67 -5.40
C GLY A 143 -0.38 -0.85 -5.26
N VAL A 144 -0.64 -1.61 -6.33
CA VAL A 144 -0.49 -3.07 -6.33
C VAL A 144 0.97 -3.45 -6.11
N GLY A 145 1.92 -2.78 -6.77
CA GLY A 145 3.35 -3.00 -6.55
C GLY A 145 3.80 -2.75 -5.10
N PHE A 146 3.25 -1.73 -4.44
CA PHE A 146 3.50 -1.48 -3.01
C PHE A 146 2.93 -2.58 -2.13
N ALA A 147 1.70 -3.04 -2.41
CA ALA A 147 1.08 -4.10 -1.64
C ALA A 147 1.80 -5.45 -1.81
N LEU A 148 2.24 -5.80 -3.02
CA LEU A 148 3.08 -6.98 -3.25
C LEU A 148 4.44 -6.87 -2.56
N THR A 149 5.04 -5.69 -2.56
CA THR A 149 6.28 -5.44 -1.81
C THR A 149 6.08 -5.73 -0.32
N ARG A 150 4.96 -5.28 0.26
CA ARG A 150 4.61 -5.58 1.66
C ARG A 150 4.43 -7.06 1.90
N MET A 151 3.72 -7.77 1.02
CA MET A 151 3.56 -9.22 1.13
C MET A 151 4.91 -9.94 1.16
N LEU A 152 5.86 -9.50 0.34
CA LEU A 152 7.21 -10.09 0.29
C LEU A 152 8.08 -9.74 1.49
N THR A 153 7.92 -8.54 2.06
CA THR A 153 8.65 -8.17 3.28
C THR A 153 8.04 -8.79 4.54
N ASP A 154 6.78 -9.23 4.46
CA ASP A 154 5.99 -9.74 5.58
C ASP A 154 5.80 -11.28 5.49
N ILE A 155 6.66 -11.98 4.72
CA ILE A 155 6.65 -13.45 4.61
C ILE A 155 6.69 -14.14 6.00
N PRO A 156 7.55 -13.74 6.96
CA PRO A 156 7.57 -14.38 8.28
C PRO A 156 6.23 -14.26 9.00
N GLU A 157 5.56 -13.12 8.89
CA GLU A 157 4.25 -12.87 9.47
C GLU A 157 3.16 -13.72 8.80
N HIS A 158 3.27 -13.97 7.49
CA HIS A 158 2.37 -14.88 6.76
C HIS A 158 2.54 -16.34 7.20
N ILE A 159 3.78 -16.79 7.36
CA ILE A 159 4.10 -18.14 7.86
C ILE A 159 3.60 -18.33 9.29
N ALA A 160 3.86 -17.36 10.17
CA ALA A 160 3.38 -17.41 11.55
C ALA A 160 1.85 -17.49 11.64
N ALA A 161 1.14 -16.96 10.63
CA ALA A 161 -0.31 -17.06 10.50
C ALA A 161 -0.80 -18.34 9.77
N GLY A 162 0.11 -19.21 9.31
CA GLY A 162 -0.21 -20.40 8.51
C GLY A 162 -0.82 -20.06 7.15
N LYS A 163 -0.47 -18.90 6.56
CA LYS A 163 -1.05 -18.39 5.32
C LYS A 163 -0.05 -18.27 4.20
N PHE A 164 -0.46 -18.68 3.01
CA PHE A 164 0.27 -18.49 1.77
C PHE A 164 -0.50 -17.51 0.88
N PRO A 165 -0.19 -16.20 0.90
CA PRO A 165 -1.00 -15.20 0.20
C PRO A 165 -0.61 -14.98 -1.26
N PHE A 166 0.15 -15.90 -1.86
CA PHE A 166 0.69 -15.75 -3.21
C PHE A 166 0.09 -16.78 -4.19
N PRO A 167 0.25 -16.58 -5.51
CA PRO A 167 -0.30 -17.49 -6.51
C PRO A 167 0.29 -18.89 -6.43
N VAL A 168 -0.56 -19.91 -6.27
CA VAL A 168 -0.14 -21.32 -6.16
C VAL A 168 0.44 -21.82 -7.48
N ASP A 169 -0.17 -21.45 -8.60
CA ASP A 169 0.29 -21.84 -9.94
C ASP A 169 1.73 -21.41 -10.23
N GLU A 170 2.14 -20.25 -9.73
CA GLU A 170 3.50 -19.73 -9.87
C GLU A 170 4.49 -20.49 -8.97
N LEU A 171 4.06 -20.93 -7.78
CA LEU A 171 4.88 -21.73 -6.87
C LEU A 171 5.13 -23.13 -7.45
N GLU A 172 4.07 -23.76 -7.97
CA GLU A 172 4.15 -25.07 -8.63
C GLU A 172 5.04 -25.02 -9.87
N ARG A 173 4.94 -23.95 -10.68
CA ARG A 173 5.83 -23.72 -11.84
C ARG A 173 7.30 -23.58 -11.44
N ALA A 174 7.58 -23.01 -10.28
CA ALA A 174 8.93 -22.93 -9.74
C ALA A 174 9.43 -24.28 -9.19
N GLY A 175 8.55 -25.27 -9.06
CA GLY A 175 8.87 -26.60 -8.55
C GLY A 175 8.82 -26.71 -7.02
N ALA A 176 8.08 -25.83 -6.35
CA ALA A 176 7.90 -25.84 -4.90
C ALA A 176 6.43 -26.11 -4.52
N SER A 177 6.23 -26.56 -3.29
CA SER A 177 4.92 -26.75 -2.66
C SER A 177 4.62 -25.67 -1.64
N VAL A 178 3.33 -25.45 -1.37
CA VAL A 178 2.88 -24.52 -0.32
C VAL A 178 3.41 -24.94 1.06
N GLU A 179 3.51 -26.25 1.31
CA GLU A 179 4.04 -26.79 2.56
C GLU A 179 5.52 -26.43 2.76
N GLU A 180 6.36 -26.57 1.72
CA GLU A 180 7.77 -26.15 1.79
C GLU A 180 7.91 -24.66 2.09
N PHE A 181 7.07 -23.82 1.46
CA PHE A 181 7.06 -22.38 1.72
C PHE A 181 6.64 -22.07 3.16
N LEU A 182 5.56 -22.69 3.65
CA LEU A 182 5.03 -22.46 5.00
C LEU A 182 5.96 -23.00 6.10
N ASN A 183 6.75 -24.03 5.80
CA ASN A 183 7.81 -24.51 6.69
C ASN A 183 9.06 -23.60 6.67
N GLY A 184 9.06 -22.53 5.86
CA GLY A 184 10.16 -21.58 5.77
C GLY A 184 11.44 -22.19 5.20
N LEU A 185 11.31 -23.18 4.31
CA LEU A 185 12.47 -23.86 3.72
C LEU A 185 13.02 -23.04 2.55
N PRO A 186 14.26 -22.50 2.62
CA PRO A 186 14.83 -21.66 1.56
C PRO A 186 15.41 -22.51 0.41
N THR A 187 14.62 -23.42 -0.16
CA THR A 187 15.04 -24.27 -1.29
C THR A 187 15.22 -23.43 -2.56
N PRO A 188 16.04 -23.89 -3.54
CA PRO A 188 16.19 -23.16 -4.81
C PRO A 188 14.85 -22.89 -5.54
N PRO A 189 13.90 -23.84 -5.62
CA PRO A 189 12.54 -23.59 -6.12
C PRO A 189 11.80 -22.45 -5.40
N VAL A 190 11.86 -22.41 -4.06
CA VAL A 190 11.20 -21.38 -3.25
C VAL A 190 11.87 -20.01 -3.47
N GLN A 191 13.20 -19.96 -3.56
CA GLN A 191 13.93 -18.73 -3.85
C GLN A 191 13.59 -18.20 -5.26
N GLU A 192 13.51 -19.09 -6.24
CA GLU A 192 13.10 -18.77 -7.61
C GLU A 192 11.68 -18.20 -7.67
N PHE A 193 10.75 -18.78 -6.91
CA PHE A 193 9.41 -18.25 -6.75
C PHE A 193 9.40 -16.84 -6.15
N ILE A 194 10.08 -16.63 -5.02
CA ILE A 194 10.19 -15.31 -4.36
C ILE A 194 10.80 -14.28 -5.32
N ARG A 195 11.80 -14.68 -6.11
CA ARG A 195 12.40 -13.84 -7.15
C ARG A 195 11.39 -13.44 -8.20
N GLY A 196 10.58 -14.37 -8.70
CA GLY A 196 9.50 -14.10 -9.65
C GLY A 196 8.47 -13.10 -9.11
N GLN A 197 8.05 -13.25 -7.85
CA GLN A 197 7.13 -12.33 -7.20
C GLN A 197 7.76 -10.93 -7.01
N ALA A 198 9.03 -10.85 -6.62
CA ALA A 198 9.74 -9.59 -6.45
C ALA A 198 9.92 -8.84 -7.79
N MET A 199 10.22 -9.56 -8.87
CA MET A 199 10.28 -8.98 -10.21
C MET A 199 8.91 -8.47 -10.69
N TRP A 200 7.84 -9.20 -10.39
CA TRP A 200 6.48 -8.76 -10.71
C TRP A 200 6.10 -7.47 -9.97
N ALA A 201 6.43 -7.37 -8.68
CA ALA A 201 6.23 -6.14 -7.91
C ALA A 201 7.06 -4.97 -8.49
N MET A 202 8.29 -5.22 -8.89
CA MET A 202 9.17 -4.22 -9.51
C MET A 202 8.59 -3.68 -10.83
N ASP A 203 8.10 -4.57 -11.69
CA ASP A 203 7.47 -4.22 -12.97
C ASP A 203 6.22 -3.35 -12.77
N LEU A 204 5.35 -3.71 -11.82
CA LEU A 204 4.19 -2.91 -11.45
C LEU A 204 4.57 -1.51 -10.93
N ILE A 205 5.61 -1.42 -10.09
CA ILE A 205 6.15 -0.14 -9.64
C ILE A 205 6.64 0.69 -10.82
N ASN A 206 7.38 0.07 -11.75
CA ASN A 206 7.91 0.73 -12.95
C ASN A 206 6.80 1.28 -13.84
N GLN A 207 5.76 0.47 -14.11
CA GLN A 207 4.60 0.88 -14.89
C GLN A 207 3.79 1.99 -14.20
N GLY A 208 3.83 2.06 -12.87
CA GLY A 208 3.11 3.07 -12.10
C GLY A 208 3.86 4.39 -11.85
N LEU A 209 5.18 4.43 -12.08
CA LEU A 209 5.98 5.65 -11.90
C LEU A 209 5.52 6.89 -12.70
N PRO A 210 4.99 6.77 -13.94
CA PRO A 210 4.48 7.92 -14.68
C PRO A 210 3.44 8.75 -13.91
N THR A 211 2.66 8.14 -13.02
CA THR A 211 1.73 8.82 -12.10
C THR A 211 2.40 9.97 -11.34
N THR A 212 3.66 9.79 -10.93
CA THR A 212 4.40 10.77 -10.14
C THR A 212 4.69 12.06 -10.91
N ASN A 213 4.58 12.04 -12.24
CA ASN A 213 4.74 13.23 -13.09
C ASN A 213 3.41 13.92 -13.39
N ARG A 214 2.29 13.28 -13.05
CA ARG A 214 0.94 13.81 -13.27
C ARG A 214 0.32 14.43 -12.03
N VAL A 215 0.86 14.14 -10.84
CA VAL A 215 0.41 14.73 -9.57
C VAL A 215 1.26 15.95 -9.16
N GLY A 216 0.74 16.77 -8.25
CA GLY A 216 1.48 17.91 -7.71
C GLY A 216 2.81 17.51 -7.05
N ALA A 217 3.83 18.36 -7.17
CA ALA A 217 5.21 18.07 -6.77
C ALA A 217 5.37 17.50 -5.35
N ARG A 218 4.52 17.95 -4.41
CA ARG A 218 4.54 17.47 -3.02
C ARG A 218 4.13 15.99 -2.92
N LEU A 219 3.02 15.61 -3.55
CA LEU A 219 2.57 14.21 -3.60
C LEU A 219 3.54 13.35 -4.41
N ALA A 220 4.06 13.88 -5.52
CA ALA A 220 5.06 13.21 -6.34
C ALA A 220 6.28 12.74 -5.51
N ARG A 221 6.84 13.61 -4.65
CA ARG A 221 7.96 13.25 -3.77
C ARG A 221 7.61 12.10 -2.82
N GLY A 222 6.39 12.10 -2.27
CA GLY A 222 5.91 11.01 -1.42
C GLY A 222 5.85 9.68 -2.17
N LEU A 223 5.20 9.67 -3.33
CA LEU A 223 5.06 8.47 -4.17
C LEU A 223 6.41 7.96 -4.68
N ARG A 224 7.31 8.85 -5.11
CA ARG A 224 8.67 8.48 -5.55
C ARG A 224 9.47 7.86 -4.41
N ALA A 225 9.36 8.39 -3.20
CA ALA A 225 10.04 7.78 -2.06
C ALA A 225 9.49 6.41 -1.72
N ALA A 226 8.16 6.22 -1.73
CA ALA A 226 7.55 4.90 -1.55
C ALA A 226 8.02 3.91 -2.62
N ALA A 227 8.11 4.35 -3.89
CA ALA A 227 8.66 3.55 -4.97
C ALA A 227 10.13 3.19 -4.75
N LEU A 228 11.00 4.16 -4.46
CA LEU A 228 12.43 3.91 -4.21
C LEU A 228 12.66 2.96 -3.03
N ARG A 229 11.91 3.15 -1.95
CA ARG A 229 11.96 2.27 -0.78
C ARG A 229 11.49 0.86 -1.12
N SER A 230 10.41 0.75 -1.89
CA SER A 230 9.91 -0.55 -2.35
C SER A 230 10.96 -1.27 -3.20
N ARG A 231 11.56 -0.58 -4.19
CA ARG A 231 12.66 -1.14 -5.00
C ARG A 231 13.82 -1.62 -4.13
N ARG A 232 14.22 -0.83 -3.13
CA ARG A 232 15.32 -1.18 -2.22
C ARG A 232 14.99 -2.39 -1.37
N LEU A 233 13.76 -2.49 -0.86
CA LEU A 233 13.28 -3.67 -0.13
C LEU A 233 13.30 -4.91 -1.02
N LEU A 234 12.76 -4.81 -2.24
CA LEU A 234 12.75 -5.92 -3.21
C LEU A 234 14.17 -6.39 -3.56
N ILE A 235 15.12 -5.46 -3.81
CA ILE A 235 16.52 -5.82 -4.06
C ILE A 235 17.11 -6.58 -2.86
N LYS A 236 16.79 -6.17 -1.62
CA LYS A 236 17.26 -6.88 -0.42
C LYS A 236 16.58 -8.25 -0.27
N THR A 237 15.32 -8.40 -0.65
CA THR A 237 14.63 -9.70 -0.69
C THR A 237 15.28 -10.65 -1.71
N LEU A 238 15.87 -10.11 -2.77
CA LEU A 238 16.59 -10.87 -3.81
C LEU A 238 18.04 -11.19 -3.45
N ASP A 239 18.55 -10.72 -2.31
CA ASP A 239 19.93 -10.96 -1.90
C ASP A 239 20.10 -12.43 -1.46
N PRO A 240 20.89 -13.25 -2.16
CA PRO A 240 21.06 -14.67 -1.82
C PRO A 240 21.73 -14.88 -0.46
N ALA A 241 22.40 -13.87 0.10
CA ALA A 241 22.96 -13.92 1.44
C ALA A 241 21.90 -13.69 2.55
N ARG A 242 20.66 -13.37 2.18
CA ARG A 242 19.56 -13.09 3.12
C ARG A 242 18.47 -14.14 2.98
N ASP A 243 18.22 -14.83 4.09
CA ASP A 243 17.04 -15.68 4.23
C ASP A 243 15.77 -14.79 4.44
N PRO A 244 14.81 -14.75 3.50
CA PRO A 244 13.61 -13.94 3.64
C PRO A 244 12.66 -14.44 4.74
N PHE A 245 12.78 -15.69 5.18
CA PHE A 245 11.95 -16.30 6.22
C PHE A 245 12.41 -15.94 7.63
N LEU A 246 13.72 -15.80 7.83
CA LEU A 246 14.30 -15.48 9.13
C LEU A 246 14.67 -13.99 9.26
N ASN A 247 15.15 -13.40 8.17
CA ASN A 247 15.72 -12.05 8.15
C ASN A 247 15.06 -11.19 7.07
N PRO A 248 13.76 -10.90 7.19
CA PRO A 248 13.02 -10.20 6.15
C PRO A 248 13.65 -8.84 5.81
N ALA A 249 13.48 -8.41 4.57
CA ALA A 249 14.01 -7.13 4.13
C ALA A 249 13.39 -5.98 4.95
N ARG A 250 14.25 -5.14 5.51
CA ARG A 250 13.90 -3.92 6.27
C ARG A 250 14.85 -2.80 5.87
N LEU A 251 14.39 -1.56 5.87
CA LEU A 251 15.26 -0.42 5.56
C LEU A 251 15.97 0.12 6.81
N GLY A 252 17.26 0.38 6.68
CA GLY A 252 18.01 1.15 7.68
C GLY A 252 17.66 2.66 7.62
N PRO A 253 17.96 3.44 8.67
CA PRO A 253 17.75 4.89 8.65
C PRO A 253 18.46 5.59 7.47
N SER A 254 19.71 5.20 7.16
CA SER A 254 20.48 5.76 6.04
C SER A 254 19.83 5.47 4.68
N GLU A 255 19.29 4.27 4.48
CA GLU A 255 18.60 3.88 3.25
C GLU A 255 17.29 4.66 3.08
N ARG A 256 16.52 4.85 4.17
CA ARG A 256 15.32 5.68 4.16
C ARG A 256 15.64 7.13 3.78
N TRP A 257 16.72 7.67 4.33
CA TRP A 257 17.21 9.01 4.01
C TRP A 257 17.70 9.14 2.57
N GLY A 258 18.48 8.19 2.07
CA GLY A 258 18.93 8.15 0.68
C GLY A 258 17.75 8.13 -0.31
N CYS A 259 16.73 7.31 -0.03
CA CYS A 259 15.49 7.30 -0.81
C CYS A 259 14.75 8.64 -0.75
N ALA A 260 14.70 9.26 0.44
CA ALA A 260 14.05 10.57 0.61
C ALA A 260 14.76 11.66 -0.19
N ILE A 261 16.10 11.73 -0.16
CA ILE A 261 16.89 12.69 -0.94
C ILE A 261 16.65 12.48 -2.44
N ARG A 262 16.70 11.23 -2.91
CA ARG A 262 16.51 10.93 -4.34
C ARG A 262 15.09 11.25 -4.84
N ALA A 263 14.08 11.14 -3.98
CA ALA A 263 12.68 11.38 -4.33
C ALA A 263 12.36 12.85 -4.68
N TRP A 264 13.26 13.79 -4.38
CA TRP A 264 13.13 15.19 -4.81
C TRP A 264 13.25 15.36 -6.33
N PHE A 265 13.89 14.41 -7.00
CA PHE A 265 14.11 14.42 -8.44
C PHE A 265 13.19 13.41 -9.14
N PRO A 266 12.86 13.62 -10.43
CA PRO A 266 12.20 12.59 -11.24
C PRO A 266 13.01 11.29 -11.24
N ILE A 267 12.29 10.17 -11.22
CA ILE A 267 12.87 8.83 -11.31
C ILE A 267 12.30 8.12 -12.52
N SER A 268 13.14 7.43 -13.26
CA SER A 268 12.73 6.66 -14.43
C SER A 268 12.41 5.21 -14.06
N ALA A 269 11.61 4.56 -14.90
CA ALA A 269 11.66 3.10 -15.00
C ALA A 269 13.12 2.74 -15.36
N GLY A 270 13.77 1.99 -14.47
CA GLY A 270 15.11 1.47 -14.68
C GLY A 270 15.02 0.04 -15.19
#